data_AF-A0A0H2RF76-F1
#
_entry.id   AF-A0A0H2RF76-F1
#
_cell.length_a   1.000
_cell.length_b   1.000
_cell.length_c   1.000
_cell.angle_alpha   90.00
_cell.angle_beta   90.00
_cell.angle_gamma   90.00
#
_symmetry.space_group_name_H-M   'P 1'
#
loop_
_entity.id
_entity.type
_entity.pdbx_description
1 polymer ?
#
loop_
_entity_poly.entity_id
_entity_poly.type
_entity_poly.pdbx_seq_one_letter_code
_entity_poly.pdbx_strand_id
1 'polypeptide(L)'
;MDSIESSGGSSRSETQLKDDEERNLNEIPLVSSSFVEELRRDDVSYSYASTWSTNYTMSNLEGAGRIIGNLYSRAGSSLEKGLGSLAYRARLGSYAKLKNHSPLDVFDSEDTKEHEKACKILLNSARSHDLTEQLDAFKWIVDHSVRHPSKVRSAFRAVFEQRKEISDAITFSWRRQGIEYTTYWLFKHKLASRCLSTHESSFLEVQSAADHFKSLDFSDFEGLILNSTQSTCF
;
A
#
# COMPACT_ATOMS: atom_id res chain seq x y z
N MET A 1 20.41 42.22 50.19
CA MET A 1 20.14 42.61 48.80
C MET A 1 20.50 41.48 47.87
N ASP A 2 19.61 40.62 47.42
CA ASP A 2 18.55 39.85 48.10
C ASP A 2 18.43 38.59 47.25
N SER A 3 18.43 37.43 47.90
CA SER A 3 18.17 36.13 47.31
C SER A 3 16.67 35.96 47.11
N ILE A 4 16.20 35.59 45.92
CA ILE A 4 14.87 34.98 45.74
C ILE A 4 14.99 33.84 44.71
N GLU A 5 15.08 32.61 45.23
CA GLU A 5 14.63 31.39 44.59
C GLU A 5 13.09 31.42 44.52
N SER A 6 12.50 30.98 43.41
CA SER A 6 11.07 30.64 43.36
C SER A 6 10.88 29.34 42.59
N SER A 7 10.95 28.26 43.35
CA SER A 7 10.49 26.92 42.97
C SER A 7 8.96 26.89 43.05
N GLY A 8 8.31 26.64 41.92
CA GLY A 8 6.85 26.51 41.80
C GLY A 8 6.48 25.15 41.25
N GLY A 9 6.44 24.14 42.14
CA GLY A 9 5.85 22.84 41.84
C GLY A 9 4.33 22.96 41.71
N SER A 10 3.78 22.46 40.61
CA SER A 10 2.34 22.33 40.42
C SER A 10 2.00 20.86 40.21
N SER A 11 1.75 20.21 41.34
CA SER A 11 1.11 18.90 41.41
C SER A 11 -0.37 19.06 41.05
N ARG A 12 -0.81 18.49 39.92
CA ARG A 12 -2.23 18.43 39.58
C ARG A 12 -2.66 17.00 39.28
N SER A 13 -3.04 16.35 40.39
CA SER A 13 -4.19 15.46 40.58
C SER A 13 -4.62 14.56 39.42
N GLU A 14 -4.38 13.26 39.65
CA GLU A 14 -5.15 12.12 39.14
C GLU A 14 -6.67 12.37 39.23
N THR A 15 -7.35 12.17 38.11
CA THR A 15 -8.78 11.88 38.08
C THR A 15 -8.95 10.48 37.49
N GLN A 16 -9.05 9.51 38.40
CA GLN A 16 -9.79 8.26 38.21
C GLN A 16 -11.21 8.60 37.74
N LEU A 17 -11.60 8.08 36.58
CA LEU A 17 -13.00 8.12 36.16
C LEU A 17 -13.33 6.88 35.33
N LYS A 18 -13.92 5.91 36.05
CA LYS A 18 -15.01 5.01 35.67
C LYS A 18 -14.73 3.93 34.63
N ASP A 19 -14.40 2.78 35.19
CA ASP A 19 -14.95 1.48 34.82
C ASP A 19 -16.49 1.51 34.75
N ASP A 20 -17.06 0.59 33.95
CA ASP A 20 -18.48 0.26 33.74
C ASP A 20 -19.06 0.62 32.35
N GLU A 21 -18.53 -0.01 31.29
CA GLU A 21 -19.29 -0.22 30.05
C GLU A 21 -19.02 -1.60 29.41
N GLU A 22 -19.14 -2.67 30.20
CA GLU A 22 -19.37 -4.02 29.66
C GLU A 22 -20.86 -4.17 29.31
N ARG A 23 -21.23 -3.83 28.08
CA ARG A 23 -22.53 -4.16 27.52
C ARG A 23 -22.38 -4.91 26.19
N ASN A 24 -22.54 -6.24 26.32
CA ASN A 24 -23.31 -7.07 25.42
C ASN A 24 -22.76 -7.27 23.98
N LEU A 25 -21.71 -8.09 23.87
CA LEU A 25 -21.31 -8.74 22.62
C LEU A 25 -22.28 -9.90 22.32
N ASN A 26 -23.47 -9.53 21.84
CA ASN A 26 -24.42 -10.46 21.24
C ASN A 26 -23.80 -11.08 19.97
N GLU A 27 -23.61 -12.39 20.05
CA GLU A 27 -23.87 -13.39 18.99
C GLU A 27 -23.67 -12.91 17.55
N ILE A 28 -22.44 -13.02 17.08
CA ILE A 28 -22.16 -13.07 15.64
C ILE A 28 -22.52 -14.50 15.17
N PRO A 29 -23.43 -14.66 14.20
CA PRO A 29 -23.75 -15.97 13.63
C PRO A 29 -22.49 -16.56 12.99
N LEU A 30 -22.02 -17.68 13.55
CA LEU A 30 -21.06 -18.57 12.92
C LEU A 30 -21.70 -19.15 11.66
N VAL A 31 -21.53 -18.45 10.53
CA VAL A 31 -21.83 -19.00 9.21
C VAL A 31 -20.74 -20.03 8.92
N SER A 32 -21.04 -21.29 9.30
CA SER A 32 -20.24 -22.47 8.98
C SER A 32 -19.96 -22.54 7.49
N SER A 33 -18.68 -22.41 7.16
CA SER A 33 -18.06 -22.70 5.87
C SER A 33 -18.22 -24.20 5.52
N SER A 34 -19.35 -24.58 4.94
CA SER A 34 -19.62 -25.94 4.46
C SER A 34 -18.96 -26.26 3.11
N PHE A 35 -18.33 -25.29 2.45
CA PHE A 35 -17.81 -25.45 1.09
C PHE A 35 -16.46 -26.20 1.01
N VAL A 36 -15.69 -26.26 2.11
CA VAL A 36 -14.36 -26.89 2.11
C VAL A 36 -14.42 -28.41 2.26
N GLU A 37 -15.52 -28.96 2.79
CA GLU A 37 -15.66 -30.40 3.02
C GLU A 37 -16.05 -31.19 1.76
N GLU A 38 -16.48 -30.51 0.69
CA GLU A 38 -16.89 -31.13 -0.58
C GLU A 38 -15.73 -31.31 -1.59
N LEU A 39 -14.50 -30.92 -1.23
CA LEU A 39 -13.30 -31.20 -2.03
C LEU A 39 -12.50 -32.41 -1.53
N ARG A 40 -13.03 -33.13 -0.51
CA ARG A 40 -12.36 -34.28 0.11
C ARG A 40 -12.84 -35.65 -0.40
N ARG A 41 -13.73 -35.69 -1.39
CA ARG A 41 -14.24 -36.93 -1.98
C ARG A 41 -13.93 -37.02 -3.47
N ASP A 42 -12.65 -37.08 -3.80
CA ASP A 42 -12.19 -37.70 -5.04
C ASP A 42 -10.88 -38.43 -4.74
N ASP A 43 -11.02 -39.52 -3.99
CA ASP A 43 -10.00 -40.55 -3.81
C ASP A 43 -9.82 -41.29 -5.14
N VAL A 44 -9.24 -40.61 -6.13
CA VAL A 44 -8.78 -41.25 -7.36
C VAL A 44 -7.46 -41.94 -7.03
N SER A 45 -7.57 -43.16 -6.54
CA SER A 45 -6.46 -44.08 -6.34
C SER A 45 -5.86 -44.48 -7.71
N TYR A 46 -4.95 -43.65 -8.22
CA TYR A 46 -4.12 -43.97 -9.37
C TYR A 46 -3.10 -45.05 -8.96
N SER A 47 -3.46 -46.32 -9.17
CA SER A 47 -2.48 -47.41 -9.16
C SER A 47 -1.69 -47.38 -10.47
N TYR A 48 -0.73 -46.46 -10.55
CA TYR A 48 0.25 -46.43 -11.64
C TYR A 48 1.26 -47.56 -11.43
N ALA A 49 0.86 -48.78 -11.79
CA ALA A 49 1.76 -49.93 -11.91
C ALA A 49 2.59 -49.77 -13.19
N SER A 50 3.46 -48.77 -13.21
CA SER A 50 4.54 -48.74 -14.19
C SER A 50 5.64 -49.67 -13.72
N THR A 51 5.68 -50.84 -14.34
CA THR A 51 6.91 -51.64 -14.48
C THR A 51 7.88 -50.86 -15.37
N TRP A 52 8.35 -49.70 -14.89
CA TRP A 52 9.49 -49.03 -15.49
C TRP A 52 10.71 -49.84 -15.09
N SER A 53 11.30 -50.54 -16.06
CA SER A 53 12.52 -51.30 -15.83
C SER A 53 13.58 -50.33 -15.29
N THR A 54 14.06 -50.60 -14.08
CA THR A 54 15.06 -49.85 -13.33
C THR A 54 16.47 -50.03 -13.92
N ASN A 55 16.61 -49.87 -15.24
CA ASN A 55 17.88 -49.52 -15.87
C ASN A 55 17.92 -48.02 -16.18
N TYR A 56 17.30 -47.22 -15.30
CA TYR A 56 17.51 -45.78 -15.22
C TYR A 56 18.91 -45.56 -14.63
N THR A 57 19.92 -45.60 -15.51
CA THR A 57 21.23 -44.95 -15.40
C THR A 57 21.68 -44.63 -13.97
N MET A 58 22.43 -45.54 -13.35
CA MET A 58 23.29 -45.21 -12.21
C MET A 58 24.14 -43.98 -12.58
N SER A 59 23.83 -42.84 -11.96
CA SER A 59 24.34 -41.51 -12.28
C SER A 59 25.80 -41.25 -11.90
N ASN A 60 26.59 -42.30 -11.66
CA ASN A 60 27.98 -42.20 -11.24
C ASN A 60 28.97 -42.97 -12.13
N LEU A 61 28.54 -43.54 -13.26
CA LEU A 61 29.48 -44.02 -14.28
C LEU A 61 29.92 -42.84 -15.17
N GLU A 62 31.21 -42.73 -15.44
CA GLU A 62 31.76 -41.76 -16.40
C GLU A 62 31.19 -42.07 -17.79
N GLY A 63 30.18 -41.31 -18.20
CA GLY A 63 29.49 -41.53 -19.46
C GLY A 63 28.78 -40.27 -19.94
N ALA A 64 28.52 -40.19 -21.25
CA ALA A 64 27.96 -39.01 -21.92
C ALA A 64 26.67 -38.48 -21.27
N GLY A 65 25.87 -39.36 -20.65
CA GLY A 65 24.66 -38.97 -19.91
C GLY A 65 24.91 -38.01 -18.74
N ARG A 66 26.06 -38.12 -18.05
CA ARG A 66 26.41 -37.23 -16.91
C ARG A 66 26.73 -35.81 -17.37
N ILE A 67 27.34 -35.67 -18.55
CA ILE A 67 27.64 -34.37 -19.15
C ILE A 67 26.33 -33.67 -19.53
N ILE A 68 25.40 -34.40 -20.16
CA ILE A 68 24.10 -33.86 -20.56
C ILE A 68 23.26 -33.49 -19.33
N GLY A 69 23.19 -34.36 -18.31
CA GLY A 69 22.47 -34.07 -17.07
C GLY A 69 22.98 -32.81 -16.36
N ASN A 70 24.30 -32.66 -16.21
CA ASN A 70 24.90 -31.46 -15.62
C ASN A 70 24.63 -30.20 -16.44
N LEU A 71 24.60 -30.30 -17.77
CA LEU A 71 24.26 -29.17 -18.64
C LEU A 71 22.83 -28.70 -18.38
N TYR A 72 21.86 -29.62 -18.31
CA TYR A 72 20.46 -29.27 -18.02
C TYR A 72 20.26 -28.75 -16.60
N SER A 73 20.88 -29.34 -15.59
CA SER A 73 20.80 -28.80 -14.21
C SER A 73 21.38 -27.40 -14.12
N ARG A 74 22.48 -27.11 -14.83
CA ARG A 74 23.09 -25.78 -14.87
C ARG A 74 22.22 -24.78 -15.65
N ALA A 75 21.64 -25.20 -16.77
CA ALA A 75 20.71 -24.39 -17.56
C ALA A 75 19.44 -24.07 -16.76
N GLY A 76 18.85 -25.06 -16.07
CA GLY A 76 17.69 -24.90 -15.19
C GLY A 76 17.98 -23.93 -14.04
N SER A 77 19.10 -24.11 -13.33
CA SER A 77 19.48 -23.19 -12.25
C SER A 77 19.73 -21.76 -12.74
N SER A 78 20.25 -21.59 -13.96
CA SER A 78 20.42 -20.26 -14.56
C SER A 78 19.09 -19.63 -14.96
N LEU A 79 18.14 -20.43 -15.45
CA LEU A 79 16.80 -19.98 -15.79
C LEU A 79 16.02 -19.56 -14.54
N GLU A 80 16.05 -20.37 -13.48
CA GLU A 80 15.40 -20.08 -12.20
C GLU A 80 15.96 -18.80 -11.56
N LYS A 81 17.29 -18.62 -11.60
CA LYS A 81 17.93 -17.37 -11.16
C LYS A 81 17.55 -16.18 -12.03
N GLY A 82 17.45 -16.39 -13.35
CA GLY A 82 17.02 -15.36 -14.30
C GLY A 82 15.58 -14.92 -14.08
N LEU A 83 14.65 -15.87 -13.94
CA LEU A 83 13.23 -15.64 -13.67
C LEU A 83 13.02 -15.07 -12.27
N GLY A 84 13.73 -15.58 -11.26
CA GLY A 84 13.71 -15.04 -9.90
C GLY A 84 14.20 -13.59 -9.87
N SER A 85 15.28 -13.28 -10.58
CA SER A 85 15.81 -11.91 -10.72
C SER A 85 14.87 -10.99 -11.50
N LEU A 86 14.22 -11.50 -12.56
CA LEU A 86 13.22 -10.74 -13.32
C LEU A 86 11.95 -10.50 -12.52
N ALA A 87 11.42 -11.49 -11.83
CA ALA A 87 10.26 -11.36 -10.95
C ALA A 87 10.57 -10.41 -9.77
N TYR A 88 11.77 -10.53 -9.19
CA TYR A 88 12.25 -9.63 -8.14
C TYR A 88 12.45 -8.20 -8.67
N ARG A 89 13.03 -8.00 -9.85
CA ARG A 89 13.15 -6.68 -10.48
C ARG A 89 11.80 -6.10 -10.89
N ALA A 90 10.87 -6.95 -11.32
CA ALA A 90 9.53 -6.54 -11.72
C ALA A 90 8.62 -6.20 -10.53
N ARG A 91 8.89 -6.73 -9.33
CA ARG A 91 8.10 -6.45 -8.10
C ARG A 91 8.79 -5.55 -7.06
N LEU A 92 10.09 -5.71 -6.80
CA LEU A 92 10.82 -5.06 -5.69
C LEU A 92 11.91 -4.10 -6.15
N GLY A 93 12.44 -4.26 -7.36
CA GLY A 93 13.52 -3.40 -7.87
C GLY A 93 13.14 -1.92 -7.99
N SER A 94 11.89 -1.64 -8.31
CA SER A 94 11.36 -0.27 -8.41
C SER A 94 11.24 0.40 -7.04
N TYR A 95 10.77 -0.34 -6.02
CA TYR A 95 10.62 0.18 -4.67
C TYR A 95 11.98 0.40 -3.99
N ALA A 96 12.93 -0.53 -4.16
CA ALA A 96 14.29 -0.35 -3.65
C ALA A 96 15.01 0.86 -4.30
N LYS A 97 14.77 1.11 -5.59
CA LYS A 97 15.26 2.33 -6.25
C LYS A 97 14.62 3.59 -5.67
N LEU A 98 13.32 3.55 -5.38
CA LEU A 98 12.61 4.61 -4.67
C LEU A 98 13.11 4.79 -3.23
N LYS A 99 13.61 3.75 -2.56
CA LYS A 99 14.18 3.89 -1.22
C LYS A 99 15.59 4.48 -1.23
N ASN A 100 16.34 4.26 -2.31
CA ASN A 100 17.73 4.73 -2.47
C ASN A 100 17.85 6.14 -3.05
N HIS A 101 16.91 6.55 -3.90
CA HIS A 101 16.75 7.95 -4.27
C HIS A 101 15.74 8.56 -3.33
N SER A 102 16.03 9.70 -2.69
CA SER A 102 15.05 10.39 -1.86
C SER A 102 13.75 10.53 -2.66
N PRO A 103 12.64 9.88 -2.26
CA PRO A 103 11.38 9.95 -3.02
C PRO A 103 10.91 11.38 -3.25
N LEU A 104 11.34 12.28 -2.37
CA LEU A 104 11.12 13.72 -2.42
C LEU A 104 11.48 14.30 -3.80
N ASP A 105 12.58 13.88 -4.40
CA ASP A 105 13.13 14.53 -5.60
C ASP A 105 12.36 14.18 -6.88
N VAL A 106 11.53 13.12 -6.86
CA VAL A 106 10.89 12.64 -8.10
C VAL A 106 9.83 13.62 -8.59
N PHE A 107 9.09 14.26 -7.68
CA PHE A 107 8.05 15.24 -8.00
C PHE A 107 8.56 16.68 -8.13
N ASP A 108 9.82 16.91 -7.75
CA ASP A 108 10.53 18.16 -8.06
C ASP A 108 10.95 18.24 -9.52
N SER A 109 11.00 17.10 -10.23
CA SER A 109 11.25 17.09 -11.66
C SER A 109 10.10 17.74 -12.45
N GLU A 110 10.39 18.17 -13.68
CA GLU A 110 9.36 18.63 -14.63
C GLU A 110 8.92 17.50 -15.59
N ASP A 111 9.47 16.29 -15.45
CA ASP A 111 9.11 15.16 -16.31
C ASP A 111 7.85 14.44 -15.80
N THR A 112 6.73 14.68 -16.48
CA THR A 112 5.45 14.04 -16.18
C THR A 112 5.52 12.51 -16.25
N LYS A 113 6.41 11.93 -17.06
CA LYS A 113 6.55 10.47 -17.17
C LYS A 113 7.18 9.87 -15.92
N GLU A 114 8.13 10.56 -15.29
CA GLU A 114 8.71 10.11 -14.02
C GLU A 114 7.67 10.22 -12.89
N HIS A 115 6.82 11.25 -12.89
CA HIS A 115 5.70 11.35 -11.95
C HIS A 115 4.73 10.16 -12.08
N GLU A 116 4.28 9.84 -13.30
CA GLU A 116 3.40 8.69 -13.53
C GLU A 116 4.03 7.37 -13.08
N LYS A 117 5.32 7.20 -13.35
CA LYS A 117 6.09 6.02 -12.95
C LYS A 117 6.19 5.91 -11.44
N ALA A 118 6.42 7.02 -10.72
CA ALA A 118 6.39 7.06 -9.26
C ALA A 118 5.01 6.67 -8.72
N CYS A 119 3.94 7.27 -9.25
CA CYS A 119 2.56 6.93 -8.91
C CYS A 119 2.27 5.43 -9.13
N LYS A 120 2.71 4.85 -10.26
CA LYS A 120 2.56 3.40 -10.53
C LYS A 120 3.23 2.53 -9.47
N ILE A 121 4.43 2.91 -9.01
CA ILE A 121 5.16 2.17 -7.97
C ILE A 121 4.43 2.30 -6.62
N LEU A 122 3.99 3.50 -6.26
CA LEU A 122 3.23 3.75 -5.03
C LEU A 122 1.92 2.95 -4.99
N LEU A 123 1.15 2.94 -6.08
CA LEU A 123 -0.09 2.15 -6.17
C LEU A 123 0.16 0.64 -6.05
N ASN A 124 1.25 0.14 -6.65
CA ASN A 124 1.60 -1.27 -6.54
C ASN A 124 2.04 -1.63 -5.11
N SER A 125 2.79 -0.75 -4.45
CA SER A 125 3.25 -0.93 -3.07
C SER A 125 2.08 -0.87 -2.08
N ALA A 126 1.12 0.03 -2.32
CA ALA A 126 -0.14 0.11 -1.58
C ALA A 126 -1.02 -1.15 -1.72
N ARG A 127 -0.87 -1.92 -2.81
CA ARG A 127 -1.52 -3.22 -3.02
C ARG A 127 -0.72 -4.41 -2.44
N SER A 128 0.42 -4.18 -1.78
CA SER A 128 1.27 -5.25 -1.25
C SER A 128 0.56 -6.09 -0.17
N HIS A 129 1.10 -7.27 0.10
CA HIS A 129 0.67 -8.13 1.21
C HIS A 129 1.36 -7.75 2.53
N ASP A 130 2.49 -7.06 2.44
CA ASP A 130 3.23 -6.57 3.60
C ASP A 130 2.60 -5.27 4.11
N LEU A 131 2.09 -5.30 5.34
CA LEU A 131 1.46 -4.15 5.99
C LEU A 131 2.43 -2.97 6.13
N THR A 132 3.73 -3.23 6.31
CA THR A 132 4.77 -2.20 6.42
C THR A 132 4.96 -1.47 5.11
N GLU A 133 5.02 -2.23 4.00
CA GLU A 133 5.16 -1.67 2.65
C GLU A 133 3.92 -0.85 2.26
N GLN A 134 2.71 -1.36 2.56
CA GLN A 134 1.46 -0.60 2.36
C GLN A 134 1.48 0.71 3.14
N LEU A 135 1.86 0.65 4.42
CA LEU A 135 1.88 1.81 5.31
C LEU A 135 2.86 2.88 4.83
N ASP A 136 4.05 2.48 4.39
CA ASP A 136 5.03 3.41 3.83
C ASP A 136 4.52 4.01 2.52
N ALA A 137 3.91 3.21 1.64
CA ALA A 137 3.27 3.73 0.43
C ALA A 137 2.19 4.79 0.75
N PHE A 138 1.36 4.57 1.77
CA PHE A 138 0.35 5.55 2.20
C PHE A 138 0.98 6.85 2.71
N LYS A 139 2.05 6.76 3.52
CA LYS A 139 2.77 7.95 3.98
C LYS A 139 3.28 8.74 2.78
N TRP A 140 3.91 8.08 1.81
CA TRP A 140 4.43 8.74 0.62
C TRP A 140 3.34 9.37 -0.23
N ILE A 141 2.20 8.70 -0.43
CA ILE A 141 1.08 9.28 -1.17
C ILE A 141 0.63 10.60 -0.51
N VAL A 142 0.36 10.56 0.80
CA VAL A 142 -0.09 11.75 1.54
C VAL A 142 0.94 12.87 1.50
N ASP A 143 2.19 12.54 1.77
CA ASP A 143 3.29 13.49 1.84
C ASP A 143 3.52 14.22 0.51
N HIS A 144 3.53 13.49 -0.62
CA HIS A 144 3.66 14.11 -1.94
C HIS A 144 2.40 14.89 -2.34
N SER A 145 1.20 14.39 -2.02
CA SER A 145 -0.05 15.12 -2.30
C SER A 145 -0.11 16.47 -1.57
N VAL A 146 0.53 16.58 -0.40
CA VAL A 146 0.62 17.86 0.33
C VAL A 146 1.66 18.79 -0.29
N ARG A 147 2.84 18.27 -0.68
CA ARG A 147 3.92 19.12 -1.25
C ARG A 147 3.68 19.53 -2.70
N HIS A 148 3.13 18.64 -3.53
CA HIS A 148 2.96 18.85 -4.97
C HIS A 148 1.55 18.44 -5.44
N PRO A 149 0.49 19.08 -4.90
CA PRO A 149 -0.89 18.63 -5.11
C PRO A 149 -1.27 18.53 -6.59
N SER A 150 -0.92 19.52 -7.41
CA SER A 150 -1.23 19.56 -8.84
C SER A 150 -0.53 18.45 -9.63
N LYS A 151 0.79 18.33 -9.49
CA LYS A 151 1.63 17.33 -10.17
C LYS A 151 1.19 15.91 -9.80
N VAL A 152 1.01 15.64 -8.51
CA VAL A 152 0.64 14.31 -7.99
C VAL A 152 -0.76 13.91 -8.44
N ARG A 153 -1.73 14.83 -8.36
CA ARG A 153 -3.11 14.58 -8.78
C ARG A 153 -3.21 14.31 -10.27
N SER A 154 -2.53 15.12 -11.10
CA SER A 154 -2.47 14.91 -12.54
C SER A 154 -1.86 13.55 -12.89
N ALA A 155 -0.75 13.19 -12.25
CA ALA A 155 -0.08 11.91 -12.47
C ALA A 155 -0.95 10.71 -12.05
N PHE A 156 -1.59 10.74 -10.88
CA PHE A 156 -2.51 9.66 -10.47
C PHE A 156 -3.71 9.56 -11.41
N ARG A 157 -4.30 10.68 -11.82
CA ARG A 157 -5.41 10.70 -12.79
C ARG A 157 -5.00 10.03 -14.11
N ALA A 158 -3.86 10.42 -14.67
CA ALA A 158 -3.33 9.81 -15.89
C ALA A 158 -3.10 8.28 -15.74
N VAL A 159 -2.58 7.84 -14.59
CA VAL A 159 -2.38 6.41 -14.31
C VAL A 159 -3.71 5.65 -14.19
N PHE A 160 -4.72 6.22 -13.54
CA PHE A 160 -6.04 5.59 -13.42
C PHE A 160 -6.76 5.52 -14.77
N GLU A 161 -6.72 6.59 -15.56
CA GLU A 161 -7.26 6.63 -16.93
C GLU A 161 -6.59 5.58 -17.83
N GLN A 162 -5.25 5.49 -17.78
CA GLN A 162 -4.50 4.50 -18.55
C GLN A 162 -4.91 3.06 -18.19
N ARG A 163 -5.20 2.79 -16.92
CA ARG A 163 -5.59 1.45 -16.44
C ARG A 163 -7.09 1.19 -16.56
N LYS A 164 -7.90 2.19 -16.89
CA LYS A 164 -9.37 2.14 -16.85
C LYS A 164 -9.90 1.71 -15.48
N GLU A 165 -9.24 2.15 -14.41
CA GLU A 165 -9.60 1.81 -13.03
C GLU A 165 -10.23 3.02 -12.32
N ILE A 166 -11.18 2.78 -11.40
CA ILE A 166 -11.81 3.82 -10.57
C ILE A 166 -11.02 3.94 -9.26
N SER A 167 -10.59 5.16 -8.91
CA SER A 167 -9.74 5.43 -7.74
C SER A 167 -10.30 4.86 -6.44
N ASP A 168 -11.59 5.05 -6.16
CA ASP A 168 -12.25 4.56 -4.95
C ASP A 168 -12.30 3.03 -4.90
N ALA A 169 -12.50 2.37 -6.04
CA ALA A 169 -12.48 0.90 -6.11
C ALA A 169 -11.07 0.35 -5.83
N ILE A 170 -10.03 1.02 -6.32
CA ILE A 170 -8.64 0.64 -6.04
C ILE A 170 -8.32 0.81 -4.55
N THR A 171 -8.64 1.96 -3.96
CA THR A 171 -8.27 2.24 -2.56
C THR A 171 -9.02 1.32 -1.59
N PHE A 172 -10.25 0.92 -1.94
CA PHE A 172 -10.99 -0.11 -1.22
C PHE A 172 -10.30 -1.48 -1.30
N SER A 173 -9.77 -1.84 -2.47
CA SER A 173 -9.07 -3.13 -2.69
C SER A 173 -7.78 -3.32 -1.86
N TRP A 174 -7.23 -2.25 -1.27
CA TRP A 174 -6.03 -2.34 -0.42
C TRP A 174 -6.30 -2.98 0.94
N ARG A 175 -7.56 -2.95 1.39
CA ARG A 175 -8.01 -3.63 2.61
C ARG A 175 -8.37 -5.07 2.29
N ARG A 176 -7.95 -5.99 3.15
CA ARG A 176 -8.19 -7.42 3.05
C ARG A 176 -9.14 -7.84 4.15
N GLN A 177 -9.99 -8.80 3.84
CA GLN A 177 -10.89 -9.40 4.81
C GLN A 177 -10.09 -10.29 5.77
N GLY A 178 -10.47 -10.31 7.04
CA GLY A 178 -9.84 -11.16 8.06
C GLY A 178 -8.47 -10.69 8.59
N ILE A 179 -7.99 -9.50 8.17
CA ILE A 179 -6.79 -8.89 8.76
C ILE A 179 -7.21 -7.79 9.73
N GLU A 180 -6.72 -7.88 10.96
CA GLU A 180 -6.83 -6.80 11.93
C GLU A 180 -5.79 -5.72 11.64
N TYR A 181 -6.28 -4.51 11.39
CA TYR A 181 -5.44 -3.35 11.10
C TYR A 181 -5.29 -2.47 12.33
N THR A 182 -4.10 -1.94 12.54
CA THR A 182 -3.88 -0.94 13.59
C THR A 182 -4.63 0.35 13.28
N THR A 183 -5.01 1.10 14.31
CA THR A 183 -5.65 2.42 14.17
C THR A 183 -4.81 3.39 13.33
N TYR A 184 -3.48 3.34 13.51
CA TYR A 184 -2.53 4.13 12.71
C TYR A 184 -2.58 3.77 11.22
N TRP A 185 -2.64 2.48 10.89
CA TRP A 185 -2.75 2.02 9.51
C TRP A 185 -4.06 2.50 8.88
N LEU A 186 -5.19 2.35 9.58
CA LEU A 186 -6.51 2.79 9.11
C LEU A 186 -6.56 4.30 8.87
N PHE A 187 -5.94 5.09 9.76
CA PHE A 187 -5.81 6.53 9.59
C PHE A 187 -5.03 6.90 8.33
N LYS A 188 -3.85 6.28 8.11
CA LYS A 188 -3.04 6.54 6.90
C LYS A 188 -3.72 6.07 5.62
N HIS A 189 -4.40 4.92 5.65
CA HIS A 189 -5.23 4.44 4.55
C HIS A 189 -6.32 5.45 4.18
N LYS A 190 -7.04 5.98 5.17
CA LYS A 190 -8.10 6.97 4.95
C LYS A 190 -7.57 8.27 4.34
N LEU A 191 -6.43 8.77 4.83
CA LEU A 191 -5.78 9.95 4.27
C LEU A 191 -5.33 9.72 2.82
N ALA A 192 -4.62 8.62 2.55
CA ALA A 192 -4.17 8.28 1.21
C ALA A 192 -5.35 8.11 0.25
N SER A 193 -6.44 7.48 0.70
CA SER A 193 -7.67 7.32 -0.09
C SER A 193 -8.29 8.66 -0.47
N ARG A 194 -8.32 9.61 0.47
CA ARG A 194 -8.81 10.99 0.21
C ARG A 194 -7.92 11.73 -0.79
N CYS A 195 -6.60 11.59 -0.70
CA CYS A 195 -5.66 12.19 -1.66
C CYS A 195 -5.84 11.67 -3.10
N LEU A 196 -6.33 10.44 -3.25
CA LEU A 196 -6.53 9.80 -4.56
C LEU A 196 -7.94 9.90 -5.11
N SER A 197 -8.91 10.31 -4.28
CA SER A 197 -10.30 10.38 -4.71
C SER A 197 -10.45 11.37 -5.86
N THR A 198 -11.08 10.90 -6.94
CA THR A 198 -11.30 11.70 -8.14
C THR A 198 -12.46 12.68 -8.00
N HIS A 199 -13.30 12.51 -6.97
CA HIS A 199 -14.33 13.48 -6.66
C HIS A 199 -13.64 14.81 -6.36
N GLU A 200 -13.81 15.77 -7.27
CA GLU A 200 -13.51 17.18 -7.07
C GLU A 200 -14.33 17.65 -5.87
N SER A 201 -13.77 17.49 -4.67
CA SER A 201 -14.22 18.31 -3.56
C SER A 201 -13.92 19.74 -4.00
N SER A 202 -14.96 20.55 -4.17
CA SER A 202 -14.87 21.99 -4.47
C SER A 202 -13.82 22.71 -3.63
N PHE A 203 -13.55 22.19 -2.43
CA PHE A 203 -12.46 22.60 -1.54
C PHE A 203 -11.06 22.64 -2.19
N LEU A 204 -10.71 21.67 -3.05
CA LEU A 204 -9.39 21.61 -3.70
C LEU A 204 -9.31 22.48 -4.97
N GLU A 205 -10.45 22.83 -5.58
CA GLU A 205 -10.48 23.73 -6.73
C GLU A 205 -10.00 25.13 -6.31
N VAL A 206 -10.39 25.57 -5.12
CA VAL A 206 -9.90 26.84 -4.57
C VAL A 206 -8.40 26.81 -4.27
N GLN A 207 -7.83 25.64 -4.00
CA GLN A 207 -6.39 25.50 -3.77
C GLN A 207 -5.56 25.56 -5.07
N SER A 208 -6.17 25.35 -6.24
CA SER A 208 -5.49 25.58 -7.53
C SER A 208 -5.39 27.07 -7.86
N ALA A 209 -6.31 27.90 -7.35
CA ALA A 209 -6.11 29.33 -7.27
C ALA A 209 -4.98 29.69 -6.28
N ALA A 210 -4.48 28.72 -5.48
CA ALA A 210 -3.45 28.91 -4.47
C ALA A 210 -2.00 29.08 -4.89
N ASP A 211 -1.69 28.78 -6.14
CA ASP A 211 -0.42 29.23 -6.72
C ASP A 211 -0.38 30.77 -6.94
N HIS A 212 -1.51 31.47 -6.78
CA HIS A 212 -1.56 32.94 -6.64
C HIS A 212 -1.48 33.45 -5.19
N PHE A 213 -1.41 32.59 -4.16
CA PHE A 213 -1.49 32.99 -2.74
C PHE A 213 -0.19 33.51 -2.14
N LYS A 214 0.80 33.93 -2.95
CA LYS A 214 1.91 34.73 -2.42
C LYS A 214 1.46 36.09 -1.85
N SER A 215 0.19 36.49 -2.03
CA SER A 215 -0.34 37.77 -1.54
C SER A 215 -1.71 37.72 -0.87
N LEU A 216 -2.24 36.55 -0.49
CA LEU A 216 -3.60 36.49 0.08
C LEU A 216 -3.61 36.70 1.60
N ASP A 217 -4.59 37.49 2.03
CA ASP A 217 -4.83 37.91 3.41
C ASP A 217 -5.59 36.79 4.13
N PHE A 218 -5.47 36.73 5.46
CA PHE A 218 -6.24 35.85 6.33
C PHE A 218 -7.76 35.98 6.11
N SER A 219 -8.24 37.13 5.63
CA SER A 219 -9.65 37.36 5.30
C SER A 219 -10.18 36.47 4.15
N ASP A 220 -9.32 36.08 3.21
CA ASP A 220 -9.69 35.16 2.11
C ASP A 220 -9.87 33.72 2.61
N PHE A 221 -9.15 33.35 3.68
CA PHE A 221 -9.26 32.05 4.32
C PHE A 221 -10.58 31.92 5.10
N GLU A 222 -11.06 32.97 5.76
CA GLU A 222 -12.36 32.96 6.44
C GLU A 222 -13.52 32.77 5.47
N GLY A 223 -13.47 33.42 4.30
CA GLY A 223 -14.49 33.26 3.26
C GLY A 223 -14.62 31.80 2.79
N LEU A 224 -13.52 31.07 2.73
CA LEU A 224 -13.50 29.66 2.37
C LEU A 224 -14.14 28.75 3.41
N ILE A 225 -13.85 29.01 4.70
CA ILE A 225 -14.46 28.25 5.79
C ILE A 225 -15.98 28.49 5.83
N LEU A 226 -16.43 29.74 5.69
CA LEU A 226 -17.85 30.09 5.73
C LEU A 226 -18.66 29.47 4.58
N ASN A 227 -18.08 29.35 3.39
CA ASN A 227 -18.74 28.68 2.27
C ASN A 227 -18.85 27.16 2.45
N SER A 228 -17.88 26.54 3.14
CA SER A 228 -17.90 25.09 3.38
C SER A 228 -19.03 24.63 4.32
N THR A 229 -19.49 25.51 5.22
CA THR A 229 -20.60 25.21 6.13
C THR A 229 -21.99 25.25 5.50
N GLN A 230 -22.14 25.80 4.28
CA GLN A 230 -23.46 25.93 3.64
C GLN A 230 -23.83 24.74 2.73
N SER A 231 -22.90 23.84 2.39
CA SER A 231 -23.16 22.74 1.45
C SER A 231 -23.74 21.45 2.06
N THR A 232 -24.05 21.40 3.36
CA THR A 232 -24.54 20.17 4.03
C THR A 232 -26.06 20.06 4.18
N CYS A 233 -26.85 20.79 3.38
CA CYS A 233 -28.31 20.63 3.37
C CYS A 233 -28.79 19.90 2.10
N PHE A 234 -28.59 18.58 2.01
CA PHE A 234 -29.39 17.67 1.18
C PHE A 234 -29.35 16.24 1.74
#